data_AF-A0A815QKB7-F1
#
_entry.id   AF-A0A815QKB7-F1
#
_cell.length_a   1.000
_cell.length_b   1.000
_cell.length_c   1.000
_cell.angle_alpha   90.00
_cell.angle_beta   90.00
_cell.angle_gamma   90.00
#
_symmetry.space_group_name_H-M   'P 1'
#
loop_
_entity.id
_entity.type
_entity.pdbx_description
1 polymer ?
#
loop_
_entity_poly.entity_id
_entity_poly.type
_entity_poly.pdbx_seq_one_letter_code
_entity_poly.pdbx_strand_id
1 'polypeptide(L)'
;MEATGVSRKPLNEITPPQKRALSLPNSIIPHKFVKVQHFSSKTDYNESRQRHIQKRCVLCRSKQIRKQTIYFCRTCPDASAFCYPECFDAFHSQI
;
A
#
# COMPACT_ATOMS: atom_id res chain seq x y z
N MET A 1 62.83 -24.54 17.76
CA MET A 1 62.19 -25.49 18.69
C MET A 1 60.72 -25.09 18.81
N GLU A 2 59.82 -25.92 18.27
CA GLU A 2 58.80 -26.68 19.02
C GLU A 2 57.54 -25.82 19.27
N ALA A 3 56.48 -25.94 18.47
CA ALA A 3 55.48 -27.01 18.36
C ALA A 3 54.35 -26.92 19.40
N THR A 4 53.14 -27.24 18.93
CA THR A 4 51.87 -27.49 19.65
C THR A 4 51.05 -26.23 19.99
N GLY A 5 49.75 -26.11 19.71
CA GLY A 5 48.76 -27.07 19.23
C GLY A 5 47.43 -26.84 19.95
N VAL A 6 46.34 -26.71 19.17
CA VAL A 6 44.93 -26.99 19.53
C VAL A 6 44.29 -25.97 20.49
N SER A 7 43.19 -25.29 20.16
CA SER A 7 41.88 -25.94 20.01
C SER A 7 40.91 -25.07 19.22
N ARG A 8 40.58 -25.50 18.00
CA ARG A 8 39.44 -24.96 17.25
C ARG A 8 38.19 -25.59 17.86
N LYS A 9 37.37 -24.77 18.53
CA LYS A 9 36.06 -25.20 19.04
C LYS A 9 35.18 -25.64 17.85
N PRO A 10 34.43 -26.74 17.97
CA PRO A 10 33.55 -27.20 16.90
C PRO A 10 32.37 -26.24 16.69
N LEU A 11 32.04 -26.06 15.41
CA LEU A 11 30.89 -25.31 14.91
C LEU A 11 29.66 -26.23 14.94
N ASN A 12 28.92 -26.28 16.05
CA ASN A 12 27.64 -27.00 16.10
C ASN A 12 26.70 -26.56 17.23
N GLU A 13 26.17 -25.34 17.18
CA GLU A 13 24.91 -25.09 17.91
C GLU A 13 24.07 -24.01 17.21
N ILE A 14 23.62 -24.32 16.00
CA ILE A 14 22.47 -23.64 15.40
C ILE A 14 21.25 -24.34 15.99
N THR A 15 20.73 -23.78 17.08
CA THR A 15 19.39 -24.15 17.57
C THR A 15 18.38 -23.86 16.46
N PRO A 16 17.50 -24.81 16.10
CA PRO A 16 16.47 -24.54 15.12
C PRO A 16 15.56 -23.42 15.67
N PRO A 17 15.25 -22.37 14.90
CA PRO A 17 14.28 -21.38 15.33
C PRO A 17 12.97 -22.12 15.58
N GLN A 18 12.55 -22.14 16.85
CA GLN A 18 11.30 -22.77 17.24
C GLN A 18 10.21 -22.19 16.36
N LYS A 19 9.54 -23.06 15.61
CA LYS A 19 8.36 -22.73 14.82
C LYS A 19 7.30 -22.27 15.82
N ARG A 20 7.26 -20.97 16.13
CA ARG A 20 6.11 -20.36 16.76
C ARG A 20 4.97 -20.60 15.79
N ALA A 21 4.13 -21.58 16.10
CA ALA A 21 2.86 -21.77 15.46
C ALA A 21 2.11 -20.44 15.60
N LEU A 22 2.08 -19.65 14.52
CA LEU A 22 1.10 -18.58 14.41
C LEU A 22 -0.24 -19.29 14.31
N SER A 23 -0.93 -19.37 15.44
CA SER A 23 -2.35 -19.67 15.50
C SER A 23 -3.07 -18.62 14.66
N LEU A 24 -3.56 -19.01 13.48
CA LEU A 24 -4.57 -18.23 12.75
C LEU A 24 -5.83 -18.19 13.60
N PRO A 25 -6.39 -17.02 13.96
CA PRO A 25 -7.81 -16.93 14.16
C PRO A 25 -8.49 -16.99 12.79
N ASN A 26 -9.03 -18.17 12.53
CA ASN A 26 -9.91 -18.46 11.41
C ASN A 26 -11.18 -17.61 11.54
N SER A 27 -11.24 -16.49 10.82
CA SER A 27 -12.47 -15.69 10.65
C SER A 27 -12.66 -15.40 9.16
N ILE A 28 -12.98 -16.45 8.40
CA ILE A 28 -13.57 -16.31 7.07
C ILE A 28 -14.99 -15.78 7.28
N ILE A 29 -15.13 -14.47 7.39
CA ILE A 29 -16.43 -13.83 7.24
C ILE A 29 -16.79 -13.98 5.77
N PRO A 30 -17.96 -14.55 5.41
CA PRO A 30 -18.44 -14.45 4.05
C PRO A 30 -18.70 -12.97 3.79
N HIS A 31 -17.75 -12.30 3.14
CA HIS A 31 -17.94 -10.98 2.59
C HIS A 31 -19.05 -11.12 1.54
N LYS A 32 -20.32 -11.03 1.98
CA LYS A 32 -21.40 -10.56 1.14
C LYS A 32 -20.82 -9.35 0.43
N PHE A 33 -20.79 -9.39 -0.91
CA PHE A 33 -20.28 -8.33 -1.76
C PHE A 33 -21.00 -7.01 -1.42
N VAL A 34 -20.53 -6.31 -0.40
CA VAL A 34 -20.95 -4.95 -0.12
C VAL A 34 -20.32 -4.15 -1.23
N LYS A 35 -21.14 -3.69 -2.18
CA LYS A 35 -20.70 -2.67 -3.15
C LYS A 35 -20.21 -1.48 -2.34
N VAL A 36 -18.90 -1.37 -2.18
CA VAL A 36 -18.33 -0.28 -1.40
C VAL A 36 -18.52 0.98 -2.23
N GLN A 37 -19.28 1.94 -1.72
CA GLN A 37 -19.48 3.19 -2.45
C GLN A 37 -18.18 3.98 -2.42
N HIS A 38 -17.62 4.24 -3.60
CA HIS A 38 -16.42 5.03 -3.78
C HIS A 38 -16.81 6.50 -3.94
N PHE A 39 -16.32 7.37 -3.05
CA PHE A 39 -16.58 8.80 -3.09
C PHE A 39 -15.30 9.59 -3.31
N SER A 40 -15.39 10.65 -4.12
CA SER A 40 -14.29 11.59 -4.32
C SER A 40 -14.15 12.48 -3.08
N SER A 41 -12.93 12.56 -2.56
CA SER A 41 -12.57 13.42 -1.43
C SER A 41 -11.50 14.39 -1.86
N LYS A 42 -11.49 15.59 -1.26
CA LYS A 42 -10.46 16.59 -1.50
C LYS A 42 -9.23 16.33 -0.63
N THR A 43 -8.05 16.55 -1.20
CA THR A 43 -6.75 16.56 -0.51
C THR A 43 -6.64 17.72 0.46
N ASP A 44 -5.75 17.58 1.43
CA ASP A 44 -5.46 18.61 2.43
C ASP A 44 -5.06 19.95 1.79
N TYR A 45 -5.42 21.02 2.49
CA TYR A 45 -5.01 22.37 2.13
C TYR A 45 -3.64 22.66 2.73
N ASN A 46 -2.71 23.15 1.91
CA ASN A 46 -1.40 23.57 2.38
C ASN A 46 -1.45 25.08 2.63
N GLU A 47 -1.43 25.48 3.92
CA GLU A 47 -1.50 26.88 4.34
C GLU A 47 -0.27 27.68 3.88
N SER A 48 0.93 27.11 3.98
CA SER A 48 2.18 27.79 3.57
C SER A 48 2.21 28.15 2.08
N ARG A 49 1.59 27.32 1.23
CA ARG A 49 1.52 27.51 -0.22
C ARG A 49 0.16 28.06 -0.67
N GLN A 50 -0.72 28.35 0.27
CA GLN A 50 -2.10 28.80 0.06
C GLN A 50 -2.88 27.99 -1.00
N ARG A 51 -2.64 26.67 -1.08
CA ARG A 51 -3.25 25.82 -2.12
C ARG A 51 -3.44 24.37 -1.65
N HIS A 52 -4.43 23.68 -2.21
CA HIS A 52 -4.59 22.24 -1.99
C HIS A 52 -3.41 21.42 -2.55
N ILE A 53 -3.07 20.33 -1.85
CA ILE A 53 -2.04 19.39 -2.29
C ILE A 53 -2.53 18.66 -3.53
N GLN A 54 -1.92 18.94 -4.68
CA GLN A 54 -2.33 18.27 -5.92
C GLN A 54 -1.60 16.95 -6.10
N LYS A 55 -2.34 15.92 -6.49
CA LYS A 55 -1.82 14.61 -6.90
C LYS A 55 -2.01 14.42 -8.41
N ARG A 56 -1.26 13.49 -9.00
CA ARG A 56 -1.37 13.19 -10.44
C ARG A 56 -2.52 12.23 -10.67
N CYS A 57 -3.37 12.52 -11.66
CA CYS A 57 -4.45 11.61 -12.05
C CYS A 57 -3.87 10.31 -12.61
N VAL A 58 -4.27 9.17 -12.04
CA VAL A 58 -3.78 7.84 -12.44
C VAL A 58 -4.20 7.49 -13.87
N LEU A 59 -5.47 7.72 -14.23
CA LEU A 59 -5.97 7.49 -15.59
C LEU A 59 -5.36 8.43 -16.64
N CYS A 60 -5.15 9.70 -16.31
CA CYS A 60 -4.48 10.59 -17.25
C CYS A 60 -3.02 10.18 -17.45
N ARG A 61 -2.34 9.74 -16.38
CA ARG A 61 -0.96 9.26 -16.46
C ARG A 61 -0.85 8.04 -17.37
N SER A 62 -1.78 7.08 -17.33
CA SER A 62 -1.77 5.92 -18.25
C SER A 62 -1.96 6.35 -19.71
N LYS A 63 -2.73 7.41 -19.96
CA LYS A 63 -2.90 8.04 -21.29
C LYS A 63 -1.75 8.99 -21.67
N GLN A 64 -0.65 9.02 -20.92
CA GLN A 64 0.47 9.97 -21.07
C GLN A 64 0.09 11.46 -20.95
N ILE A 65 -1.11 11.78 -20.46
CA ILE A 65 -1.57 13.14 -20.23
C ILE A 65 -1.12 13.61 -18.84
N ARG A 66 -0.51 14.78 -18.76
CA ARG A 66 -0.17 15.42 -17.49
C ARG A 66 -1.36 16.22 -16.96
N LYS A 67 -2.14 15.62 -16.08
CA LYS A 67 -3.17 16.32 -15.29
C LYS A 67 -2.96 16.11 -13.79
N GLN A 68 -3.10 17.20 -13.06
CA GLN A 68 -3.11 17.23 -11.59
C GLN A 68 -4.53 17.42 -11.10
N THR A 69 -4.84 16.84 -9.95
CA THR A 69 -6.16 16.85 -9.33
C THR A 69 -6.00 16.92 -7.81
N ILE A 70 -6.97 17.55 -7.16
CA ILE A 70 -7.09 17.58 -5.70
C ILE A 70 -8.03 16.48 -5.21
N TYR A 71 -8.62 15.69 -6.11
CA TYR A 71 -9.61 14.67 -5.79
C TYR A 71 -8.96 13.30 -5.75
N PHE A 72 -9.28 12.52 -4.71
CA PHE A 72 -8.84 11.15 -4.54
C PHE A 72 -9.95 10.28 -3.96
N CYS A 73 -9.85 8.97 -4.16
CA CYS A 73 -10.77 8.01 -3.54
C CYS A 73 -10.18 7.53 -2.21
N ARG A 74 -10.92 7.71 -1.10
CA ARG A 74 -10.51 7.22 0.23
C ARG A 74 -10.70 5.72 0.41
N THR A 75 -11.60 5.14 -0.38
CA THR A 75 -11.98 3.73 -0.33
C THR A 75 -10.96 2.83 -1.04
N CYS A 76 -10.27 3.36 -2.05
CA CYS A 76 -9.24 2.60 -2.77
C CYS A 76 -7.97 2.45 -1.92
N PRO A 77 -7.34 1.26 -1.90
CA PRO A 77 -6.16 0.99 -1.06
C PRO A 77 -4.97 1.90 -1.36
N ASP A 78 -4.82 2.33 -2.61
CA ASP A 78 -3.73 3.21 -3.04
C ASP A 78 -4.06 4.71 -2.94
N ALA A 79 -5.19 5.07 -2.32
CA ALA A 79 -5.70 6.45 -2.26
C ALA A 79 -5.59 7.16 -3.62
N SER A 80 -6.01 6.46 -4.68
CA SER A 80 -5.78 6.84 -6.06
C SER A 80 -6.44 8.19 -6.37
N ALA A 81 -5.66 9.07 -6.99
CA ALA A 81 -6.10 10.40 -7.38
C ALA A 81 -6.66 10.37 -8.81
N PHE A 82 -7.84 10.97 -9.02
CA PHE A 82 -8.51 11.03 -10.31
C PHE A 82 -9.05 12.44 -10.58
N CYS A 83 -9.11 12.83 -11.85
CA CYS A 83 -9.84 14.04 -12.23
C CYS A 83 -11.33 13.83 -11.97
N TYR A 84 -11.97 14.81 -11.33
CA TYR A 84 -13.43 14.80 -11.14
C TYR A 84 -14.12 15.62 -12.25
N PRO A 85 -15.26 15.18 -12.81
CA PRO A 85 -15.92 13.88 -12.57
C PRO A 85 -15.41 12.74 -13.49
N GLU A 86 -15.02 13.07 -14.72
CA GLU A 86 -14.76 12.12 -15.82
C GLU A 86 -13.89 10.90 -15.47
N CYS A 87 -12.71 11.12 -14.89
CA CYS A 87 -11.77 10.03 -14.60
C CYS A 87 -12.18 9.24 -13.36
N PHE A 88 -12.88 9.88 -12.43
CA PHE A 88 -13.38 9.20 -11.24
C PHE A 88 -14.46 8.21 -11.62
N ASP A 89 -15.46 8.64 -12.40
CA ASP A 89 -16.57 7.79 -12.82
C ASP A 89 -16.13 6.69 -13.78
N ALA A 90 -15.23 7.00 -14.72
CA ALA A 90 -14.68 6.00 -15.64
C ALA A 90 -13.92 4.87 -14.92
N PHE A 91 -13.26 5.17 -13.80
CA PHE A 91 -12.55 4.16 -13.01
C PHE A 91 -13.49 3.34 -12.11
N HIS A 92 -14.44 4.01 -11.45
CA HIS A 92 -15.32 3.36 -10.47
C HIS A 92 -16.59 2.75 -11.06
N SER A 93 -16.91 3.00 -12.33
CA SER A 93 -18.01 2.31 -13.03
C SER A 93 -17.70 0.85 -13.36
N GLN A 94 -16.45 0.42 -13.23
CA GLN A 94 -15.97 -0.93 -13.55
C GLN A 94 -15.70 -1.80 -12.30
N ILE A 95 -15.93 -1.26 -11.10
CA ILE A 95 -15.65 -1.87 -9.79
C ILE A 95 -16.97 -2.19 -9.09
#